data_AF-M4SYI3-F1
#
_entry.id   AF-M4SYI3-F1
#
_cell.length_a   1.000
_cell.length_b   1.000
_cell.length_c   1.000
_cell.angle_alpha   90.00
_cell.angle_beta   90.00
_cell.angle_gamma   90.00
#
_symmetry.space_group_name_H-M   'P 1'
#
loop_
_entity.id
_entity.type
_entity.pdbx_description
1 polymer ?
#
loop_
_entity_poly.entity_id
_entity_poly.type
_entity_poly.pdbx_seq_one_letter_code
_entity_poly.pdbx_strand_id
1 'polypeptide(L)'
;MKATAVLFSTLYVLASSSTAELQDCSTPCACQARAEAIARHIKNKLDSATQTAADNAQQALKLTAAASVADRETAKFLAPVTAIALATIANDAAALKDATPTITKAIETFTAAAAHYSLVTTLTGEVQAADLDASGNSHYGDANVAAATITPKVENTCPGAKDERQISAEAAQFPPDLKFKQTDLHMAIHITCAKGSGDASDGAIVGNKIKTKASFSTSAISKNNGALSNGAFKPIATGTLLTQETTPQTLNAGSKSIQEAVTKLEQIKPLTDSDIFTANTKLREYVKTQIYNLQPADKEQQAVATQITEHIPANYGAGSAGFTDKIWKAAKGIPLEYLTARQIERKKLEIVTDIDDLATAVALALSKEETKPEKPCETETIAKKHKDDCSTITGKTQ
;
A
#
# COMPACT_ATOMS: atom_id res chain seq x y z
N MET A 1 36.65 33.74 0.74
CA MET A 1 35.70 33.91 1.85
C MET A 1 34.46 34.65 1.34
N LYS A 2 33.32 33.94 1.28
CA LYS A 2 31.96 34.39 1.62
C LYS A 2 31.00 33.33 1.09
N ALA A 3 30.52 32.50 2.02
CA ALA A 3 29.49 31.50 1.80
C ALA A 3 28.12 32.18 1.93
N THR A 4 27.27 31.99 0.93
CA THR A 4 25.87 32.41 0.96
C THR A 4 25.07 31.27 1.59
N ALA A 5 24.68 31.45 2.85
CA ALA A 5 23.81 30.52 3.55
C ALA A 5 22.37 30.71 3.06
N VAL A 6 21.81 29.68 2.42
CA VAL A 6 20.38 29.58 2.12
C VAL A 6 19.71 28.96 3.34
N LEU A 7 19.01 29.78 4.11
CA LEU A 7 18.11 29.35 5.17
C LEU A 7 16.86 28.72 4.54
N PHE A 8 16.76 27.40 4.60
CA PHE A 8 15.53 26.67 4.39
C PHE A 8 14.60 26.92 5.59
N SER A 9 13.65 27.84 5.44
CA SER A 9 12.51 27.96 6.34
C SER A 9 11.47 26.91 5.98
N THR A 10 11.58 25.73 6.56
CA THR A 10 10.49 24.75 6.63
C THR A 10 9.43 25.27 7.59
N LEU A 11 8.40 25.90 7.04
CA LEU A 11 7.15 26.17 7.73
C LEU A 11 6.47 24.84 8.04
N TYR A 12 6.68 24.35 9.26
CA TYR A 12 5.84 23.34 9.90
C TYR A 12 4.47 23.98 10.14
N VAL A 13 3.51 23.74 9.24
CA VAL A 13 2.10 23.95 9.57
C VAL A 13 1.70 22.80 10.47
N LEU A 14 1.79 23.02 11.78
CA LEU A 14 1.01 22.27 12.76
C LEU A 14 -0.46 22.59 12.47
N ALA A 15 -1.09 21.77 11.63
CA ALA A 15 -2.52 21.79 11.46
C ALA A 15 -3.16 21.40 12.79
N SER A 16 -3.84 22.37 13.39
CA SER A 16 -4.70 22.24 14.56
C SER A 16 -5.64 21.06 14.38
N SER A 17 -5.60 20.11 15.30
CA SER A 17 -6.55 19.00 15.44
C SER A 17 -7.90 19.51 15.94
N SER A 18 -8.61 20.26 15.10
CA SER A 18 -10.08 20.20 15.09
C SER A 18 -10.44 19.08 14.13
N THR A 19 -11.04 17.99 14.61
CA THR A 19 -11.59 16.92 13.78
C THR A 19 -12.68 17.51 12.89
N ALA A 20 -12.31 18.00 11.72
CA ALA A 20 -13.24 18.38 10.68
C ALA A 20 -13.86 17.08 10.18
N GLU A 21 -15.14 16.84 10.43
CA GLU A 21 -15.82 15.64 9.94
C GLU A 21 -15.63 15.51 8.43
N LEU A 22 -15.34 14.29 7.97
CA LEU A 22 -15.20 13.99 6.55
C LEU A 22 -16.48 14.39 5.83
N GLN A 23 -16.37 15.29 4.85
CA GLN A 23 -17.51 15.79 4.09
C GLN A 23 -17.90 14.84 2.95
N ASP A 24 -19.14 14.93 2.50
CA ASP A 24 -19.62 14.20 1.32
C ASP A 24 -18.84 14.61 0.07
N CYS A 25 -18.40 13.62 -0.72
CA CYS A 25 -17.98 13.88 -2.09
C CYS A 25 -19.23 14.19 -2.93
N SER A 26 -19.57 15.48 -3.04
CA SER A 26 -20.87 15.90 -3.57
C SER A 26 -21.03 15.77 -5.08
N THR A 27 -19.91 15.64 -5.81
CA THR A 27 -19.88 15.55 -7.27
C THR A 27 -19.14 14.28 -7.74
N PRO A 28 -19.47 13.75 -8.94
CA PRO A 28 -18.73 12.61 -9.51
C PRO A 28 -17.22 12.86 -9.58
N CYS A 29 -16.79 14.05 -9.98
CA CYS A 29 -15.37 14.46 -9.99
C CYS A 29 -14.72 14.38 -8.60
N ALA A 30 -15.41 14.84 -7.55
CA ALA A 30 -14.91 14.79 -6.18
C ALA A 30 -14.79 13.33 -5.69
N CYS A 31 -15.80 12.50 -5.98
CA CYS A 31 -15.79 11.10 -5.58
C CYS A 31 -14.72 10.28 -6.32
N GLN A 32 -14.51 10.56 -7.62
CA GLN A 32 -13.39 9.98 -8.36
C GLN A 32 -12.06 10.30 -7.68
N ALA A 33 -11.82 11.58 -7.40
CA ALA A 33 -10.57 12.03 -6.81
C ALA A 33 -10.30 11.40 -5.44
N ARG A 34 -11.33 11.29 -4.59
CA ARG A 34 -11.25 10.61 -3.30
C ARG A 34 -10.90 9.13 -3.43
N ALA A 35 -11.60 8.42 -4.32
CA ALA A 35 -11.35 7.01 -4.57
C ALA A 35 -9.90 6.77 -5.05
N GLU A 36 -9.40 7.60 -5.96
CA GLU A 36 -8.01 7.57 -6.39
C GLU A 36 -7.03 7.89 -5.26
N ALA A 37 -7.32 8.89 -4.43
CA ALA A 37 -6.46 9.28 -3.31
C ALA A 37 -6.35 8.16 -2.28
N ILE A 38 -7.46 7.49 -1.95
CA ILE A 38 -7.48 6.34 -1.05
C ILE A 38 -6.70 5.17 -1.66
N ALA A 39 -6.95 4.81 -2.92
CA ALA A 39 -6.23 3.73 -3.60
C ALA A 39 -4.71 3.99 -3.60
N ARG A 40 -4.28 5.21 -3.92
CA ARG A 40 -2.88 5.63 -3.87
C ARG A 40 -2.31 5.56 -2.45
N HIS A 41 -3.05 6.05 -1.45
CA HIS A 41 -2.59 6.05 -0.06
C HIS A 41 -2.28 4.63 0.42
N ILE A 42 -3.22 3.70 0.23
CA ILE A 42 -3.06 2.31 0.65
C ILE A 42 -1.93 1.64 -0.14
N LYS A 43 -1.85 1.87 -1.46
CA LYS A 43 -0.74 1.37 -2.29
C LYS A 43 0.62 1.82 -1.77
N ASN A 44 0.77 3.12 -1.47
CA ASN A 44 2.03 3.66 -0.96
C ASN A 44 2.43 3.03 0.38
N LYS A 45 1.46 2.72 1.26
CA LYS A 45 1.72 2.01 2.52
C LYS A 45 2.23 0.60 2.28
N LEU A 46 1.62 -0.14 1.35
CA LEU A 46 2.08 -1.48 0.97
C LEU A 46 3.48 -1.45 0.35
N ASP A 47 3.71 -0.54 -0.60
CA ASP A 47 5.00 -0.42 -1.28
C ASP A 47 6.12 -0.05 -0.28
N SER A 48 5.85 0.90 0.63
CA SER A 48 6.79 1.31 1.68
C SER A 48 7.09 0.18 2.67
N ALA A 49 6.08 -0.56 3.10
CA ALA A 49 6.24 -1.68 4.02
C ALA A 49 7.01 -2.84 3.37
N THR A 50 6.73 -3.13 2.09
CA THR A 50 7.44 -4.14 1.29
C THR A 50 8.92 -3.77 1.13
N GLN A 51 9.21 -2.51 0.80
CA GLN A 51 10.59 -2.03 0.70
C GLN A 51 11.30 -2.13 2.04
N THR A 52 10.65 -1.70 3.13
CA THR A 52 11.23 -1.75 4.48
C THR A 52 11.51 -3.19 4.91
N ALA A 53 10.61 -4.13 4.65
CA ALA A 53 10.82 -5.55 4.94
C ALA A 53 11.98 -6.16 4.14
N ALA A 54 12.14 -5.77 2.86
CA ALA A 54 13.26 -6.20 2.04
C ALA A 54 14.60 -5.65 2.58
N ASP A 55 14.64 -4.37 2.94
CA ASP A 55 15.82 -3.73 3.54
C ASP A 55 16.16 -4.38 4.89
N ASN A 56 15.14 -4.69 5.70
CA ASN A 56 15.28 -5.40 6.97
C ASN A 56 15.86 -6.80 6.77
N ALA A 57 15.38 -7.56 5.77
CA ALA A 57 15.92 -8.88 5.46
C ALA A 57 17.40 -8.82 5.11
N GLN A 58 17.81 -7.87 4.27
CA GLN A 58 19.22 -7.68 3.92
C GLN A 58 20.05 -7.28 5.15
N GLN A 59 19.54 -6.38 5.98
CA GLN A 59 20.19 -5.95 7.23
C GLN A 59 20.34 -7.10 8.23
N ALA A 60 19.31 -7.92 8.43
CA ALA A 60 19.36 -9.08 9.30
C ALA A 60 20.38 -10.12 8.80
N LEU A 61 20.47 -10.34 7.49
CA LEU A 61 21.46 -11.24 6.91
C LEU A 61 22.88 -10.71 7.10
N LYS A 62 23.10 -9.40 6.95
CA LYS A 62 24.39 -8.76 7.26
C LYS A 62 24.79 -8.93 8.72
N LEU A 63 23.86 -8.74 9.65
CA LEU A 63 24.11 -8.98 11.09
C LEU A 63 24.44 -10.46 11.35
N THR A 64 23.73 -11.37 10.70
CA THR A 64 23.97 -12.81 10.83
C THR A 64 25.37 -13.20 10.33
N ALA A 65 25.75 -12.71 9.14
CA ALA A 65 27.09 -12.92 8.61
C ALA A 65 28.16 -12.35 9.54
N ALA A 66 27.98 -11.11 10.02
CA ALA A 66 28.88 -10.46 10.96
C ALA A 66 29.04 -11.24 12.26
N ALA A 67 27.93 -11.67 12.87
CA ALA A 67 27.93 -12.42 14.13
C ALA A 67 28.59 -13.81 13.97
N SER A 68 28.41 -14.45 12.81
CA SER A 68 28.95 -15.80 12.55
C SER A 68 30.47 -15.87 12.42
N VAL A 69 31.12 -14.78 12.01
CA VAL A 69 32.60 -14.72 11.87
C VAL A 69 33.28 -13.89 12.96
N ALA A 70 32.49 -13.24 13.82
CA ALA A 70 33.00 -12.42 14.90
C ALA A 70 33.80 -13.26 15.91
N ASP A 71 34.79 -12.65 16.55
CA ASP A 71 35.44 -13.26 17.71
C ASP A 71 34.42 -13.44 18.85
N ARG A 72 34.75 -14.29 19.83
CA ARG A 72 33.84 -14.65 20.92
C ARG A 72 33.31 -13.46 21.70
N GLU A 73 34.10 -12.41 21.92
CA GLU A 73 33.64 -11.24 22.65
C GLU A 73 32.68 -10.41 21.80
N THR A 74 33.02 -10.14 20.54
CA THR A 74 32.13 -9.43 19.61
C THR A 74 30.83 -10.20 19.35
N ALA A 75 30.91 -11.53 19.20
CA ALA A 75 29.76 -12.40 18.98
C ALA A 75 28.76 -12.37 20.14
N LYS A 76 29.22 -12.27 21.40
CA LYS A 76 28.34 -12.15 22.58
C LYS A 76 27.41 -10.94 22.49
N PHE A 77 27.85 -9.84 21.87
CA PHE A 77 27.05 -8.62 21.71
C PHE A 77 26.22 -8.63 20.41
N LEU A 78 26.73 -9.19 19.32
CA LEU A 78 25.99 -9.25 18.05
C LEU A 78 24.91 -10.34 18.02
N ALA A 79 25.09 -11.44 18.76
CA ALA A 79 24.14 -12.56 18.79
C ALA A 79 22.71 -12.15 19.19
N PRO A 80 22.45 -11.44 20.31
CA PRO A 80 21.09 -11.06 20.67
C PRO A 80 20.46 -10.08 19.69
N VAL A 81 21.27 -9.18 19.11
CA VAL A 81 20.80 -8.24 18.07
C VAL A 81 20.40 -8.99 16.80
N THR A 82 21.21 -9.96 16.39
CA THR A 82 20.93 -10.84 15.24
C THR A 82 19.65 -11.65 15.47
N ALA A 83 19.49 -12.24 16.65
CA ALA A 83 18.29 -13.01 16.98
C ALA A 83 17.02 -12.15 16.94
N ILE A 84 17.08 -10.91 17.44
CA ILE A 84 15.97 -9.96 17.36
C ILE A 84 15.70 -9.57 15.90
N ALA A 85 16.73 -9.27 15.11
CA ALA A 85 16.58 -8.94 13.69
C ALA A 85 15.92 -10.08 12.90
N LEU A 86 16.34 -11.33 13.14
CA LEU A 86 15.74 -12.53 12.54
C LEU A 86 14.27 -12.74 12.96
N ALA A 87 13.94 -12.46 14.21
CA ALA A 87 12.55 -12.49 14.67
C ALA A 87 11.71 -11.38 14.01
N THR A 88 12.26 -10.18 13.85
CA THR A 88 11.60 -9.05 13.19
C THR A 88 11.28 -9.37 11.74
N ILE A 89 12.22 -9.92 10.95
CA ILE A 89 11.94 -10.26 9.54
C ILE A 89 10.85 -11.34 9.39
N ALA A 90 10.76 -12.27 10.34
CA ALA A 90 9.69 -13.27 10.35
C ALA A 90 8.32 -12.63 10.64
N ASN A 91 8.29 -11.66 11.56
CA ASN A 91 7.09 -10.87 11.85
C ASN A 91 6.70 -9.96 10.68
N ASP A 92 7.67 -9.32 10.01
CA ASP A 92 7.44 -8.50 8.82
C ASP A 92 6.81 -9.32 7.70
N ALA A 93 7.34 -10.53 7.45
CA ALA A 93 6.79 -11.46 6.47
C ALA A 93 5.36 -11.89 6.81
N ALA A 94 5.07 -12.17 8.09
CA ALA A 94 3.73 -12.49 8.55
C ALA A 94 2.76 -11.31 8.39
N ALA A 95 3.18 -10.10 8.75
CA ALA A 95 2.38 -8.88 8.61
C ALA A 95 2.05 -8.60 7.14
N LEU A 96 3.03 -8.72 6.23
CA LEU A 96 2.81 -8.59 4.79
C LEU A 96 1.84 -9.66 4.27
N LYS A 97 2.05 -10.93 4.64
CA LYS A 97 1.19 -12.06 4.23
C LYS A 97 -0.27 -11.83 4.65
N ASP A 98 -0.48 -11.36 5.87
CA ASP A 98 -1.82 -11.11 6.42
C ASP A 98 -2.50 -9.88 5.81
N ALA A 99 -1.75 -8.80 5.58
CA ALA A 99 -2.33 -7.52 5.16
C ALA A 99 -2.54 -7.43 3.64
N THR A 100 -1.63 -8.01 2.84
CA THR A 100 -1.60 -7.82 1.37
C THR A 100 -2.93 -8.17 0.69
N PRO A 101 -3.59 -9.32 0.96
CA PRO A 101 -4.84 -9.67 0.27
C PRO A 101 -5.95 -8.63 0.46
N THR A 102 -6.11 -8.12 1.69
CA THR A 102 -7.10 -7.09 2.02
C THR A 102 -6.77 -5.78 1.31
N ILE A 103 -5.50 -5.39 1.31
CA ILE A 103 -5.01 -4.16 0.69
C ILE A 103 -5.19 -4.20 -0.84
N THR A 104 -4.80 -5.29 -1.49
CA THR A 104 -4.95 -5.46 -2.95
C THR A 104 -6.42 -5.38 -3.36
N LYS A 105 -7.30 -6.09 -2.66
CA LYS A 105 -8.75 -6.02 -2.91
C LYS A 105 -9.31 -4.61 -2.71
N ALA A 106 -8.83 -3.88 -1.70
CA ALA A 106 -9.25 -2.50 -1.47
C ALA A 106 -8.82 -1.58 -2.62
N ILE A 107 -7.57 -1.71 -3.09
CA ILE A 107 -7.06 -0.97 -4.25
C ILE A 107 -7.95 -1.22 -5.47
N GLU A 108 -8.24 -2.48 -5.80
CA GLU A 108 -9.13 -2.85 -6.90
C GLU A 108 -10.52 -2.22 -6.77
N THR A 109 -11.09 -2.27 -5.56
CA THR A 109 -12.44 -1.73 -5.27
C THR A 109 -12.48 -0.22 -5.46
N PHE A 110 -11.51 0.52 -4.92
CA PHE A 110 -11.45 1.98 -5.09
C PHE A 110 -11.11 2.39 -6.53
N THR A 111 -10.26 1.64 -7.23
CA THR A 111 -9.99 1.88 -8.65
C THR A 111 -11.24 1.66 -9.51
N ALA A 112 -12.01 0.61 -9.25
CA ALA A 112 -13.28 0.37 -9.95
C ALA A 112 -14.29 1.50 -9.70
N ALA A 113 -14.41 1.96 -8.45
CA ALA A 113 -15.25 3.12 -8.12
C ALA A 113 -14.78 4.39 -8.84
N ALA A 114 -13.48 4.68 -8.86
CA ALA A 114 -12.92 5.83 -9.56
C ALA A 114 -13.24 5.80 -11.07
N ALA A 115 -13.08 4.63 -11.71
CA ALA A 115 -13.40 4.43 -13.11
C ALA A 115 -14.89 4.69 -13.41
N HIS A 116 -15.78 4.22 -12.54
CA HIS A 116 -17.22 4.49 -12.65
C HIS A 116 -17.53 5.99 -12.60
N TYR A 117 -16.98 6.71 -11.61
CA TYR A 117 -17.18 8.16 -11.50
C TYR A 117 -16.61 8.93 -12.70
N SER A 118 -15.46 8.50 -13.24
CA SER A 118 -14.89 9.08 -14.46
C SER A 118 -15.82 8.90 -15.66
N LEU A 119 -16.39 7.71 -15.83
CA LEU A 119 -17.33 7.40 -16.91
C LEU A 119 -18.61 8.24 -16.79
N VAL A 120 -19.19 8.32 -15.60
CA VAL A 120 -20.37 9.18 -15.33
C VAL A 120 -20.07 10.64 -15.66
N THR A 121 -18.92 11.15 -15.22
CA THR A 121 -18.49 12.54 -15.48
C THR A 121 -18.35 12.80 -16.97
N THR A 122 -17.72 11.86 -17.70
CA THR A 122 -17.48 11.98 -19.13
C THR A 122 -18.78 11.93 -19.91
N LEU A 123 -19.71 11.03 -19.56
CA LEU A 123 -20.95 10.84 -20.32
C LEU A 123 -22.05 11.86 -20.01
N THR A 124 -22.04 12.51 -18.84
CA THR A 124 -23.06 13.50 -18.45
C THR A 124 -23.14 14.66 -19.45
N GLY A 125 -24.36 15.10 -19.79
CA GLY A 125 -24.63 16.19 -20.72
C GLY A 125 -25.61 15.81 -21.83
N GLU A 126 -25.60 16.54 -22.94
CA GLU A 126 -26.53 16.33 -24.06
C GLU A 126 -25.81 16.06 -25.37
N VAL A 127 -26.45 15.30 -26.25
CA VAL A 127 -26.00 15.01 -27.61
C VAL A 127 -27.17 15.25 -28.56
N GLN A 128 -26.99 16.12 -29.54
CA GLN A 128 -27.97 16.32 -30.61
C GLN A 128 -27.91 15.15 -31.58
N ALA A 129 -29.06 14.64 -32.02
CA ALA A 129 -29.14 13.43 -32.82
C ALA A 129 -29.50 13.70 -34.28
N ALA A 130 -30.70 14.23 -34.54
CA ALA A 130 -31.14 14.55 -35.91
C ALA A 130 -32.33 15.53 -35.91
N ASP A 131 -32.43 16.28 -36.99
CA ASP A 131 -33.57 17.14 -37.32
C ASP A 131 -34.28 16.61 -38.57
N LEU A 132 -35.62 16.53 -38.52
CA LEU A 132 -36.47 16.28 -39.69
C LEU A 132 -37.10 17.60 -40.12
N ASP A 133 -36.79 18.04 -41.33
CA ASP A 133 -37.27 19.31 -41.89
C ASP A 133 -38.36 19.04 -42.92
N ALA A 134 -39.58 19.56 -42.66
CA ALA A 134 -40.73 19.41 -43.55
C ALA A 134 -40.48 20.00 -44.95
N SER A 135 -39.45 20.85 -45.16
CA SER A 135 -38.99 21.34 -46.47
C SER A 135 -40.10 21.97 -47.35
N GLY A 136 -41.21 22.40 -46.74
CA GLY A 136 -42.37 22.98 -47.42
C GLY A 136 -43.47 22.01 -47.86
N ASN A 137 -43.35 20.74 -47.51
CA ASN A 137 -44.41 19.76 -47.69
C ASN A 137 -45.40 19.82 -46.52
N SER A 138 -46.67 19.52 -46.77
CA SER A 138 -47.74 19.47 -45.76
C SER A 138 -47.63 18.27 -44.81
N HIS A 139 -46.65 17.38 -45.01
CA HIS A 139 -46.47 16.12 -44.28
C HIS A 139 -44.98 15.81 -44.03
N TYR A 140 -44.66 15.29 -42.84
CA TYR A 140 -43.30 14.85 -42.49
C TYR A 140 -42.86 13.56 -43.20
N GLY A 141 -43.75 12.87 -43.94
CA GLY A 141 -43.40 11.69 -44.74
C GLY A 141 -42.43 12.01 -45.88
N ASP A 142 -42.42 13.26 -46.34
CA ASP A 142 -41.56 13.76 -47.42
C ASP A 142 -40.41 14.64 -46.89
N ALA A 143 -40.15 14.59 -45.58
CA ALA A 143 -39.14 15.42 -44.93
C ALA A 143 -37.72 14.89 -45.17
N ASN A 144 -36.76 15.81 -45.25
CA ASN A 144 -35.35 15.46 -45.28
C ASN A 144 -34.82 15.27 -43.87
N VAL A 145 -34.01 14.22 -43.67
CA VAL A 145 -33.28 13.99 -42.41
C VAL A 145 -31.94 14.70 -42.49
N ALA A 146 -31.73 15.70 -41.63
CA ALA A 146 -30.42 16.27 -41.39
C ALA A 146 -29.77 15.50 -40.22
N ALA A 147 -28.83 14.62 -40.55
CA ALA A 147 -28.05 13.90 -39.54
C ALA A 147 -27.16 14.88 -38.76
N ALA A 148 -27.10 14.74 -37.43
CA ALA A 148 -26.09 15.41 -36.63
C ALA A 148 -24.85 14.52 -36.49
N THR A 149 -23.67 15.15 -36.52
CA THR A 149 -22.44 14.47 -36.15
C THR A 149 -22.35 14.40 -34.63
N ILE A 150 -22.33 13.20 -34.06
CA ILE A 150 -22.06 13.00 -32.64
C ILE A 150 -20.57 13.22 -32.42
N THR A 151 -20.22 14.34 -31.80
CA THR A 151 -18.83 14.61 -31.42
C THR A 151 -18.41 13.66 -30.29
N PRO A 152 -17.27 12.98 -30.41
CA PRO A 152 -16.71 12.20 -29.31
C PRO A 152 -16.55 13.08 -28.07
N LYS A 153 -17.03 12.60 -26.92
CA LYS A 153 -16.70 13.25 -25.65
C LYS A 153 -15.25 12.93 -25.32
N VAL A 154 -14.43 13.97 -25.23
CA VAL A 154 -13.07 13.87 -24.70
C VAL A 154 -13.15 13.61 -23.20
N GLU A 155 -12.17 12.84 -22.71
CA GLU A 155 -12.04 12.55 -21.29
C GLU A 155 -11.98 13.88 -20.52
N ASN A 156 -12.93 14.05 -19.60
CA ASN A 156 -13.07 15.31 -18.91
C ASN A 156 -11.95 15.43 -17.88
N THR A 157 -11.14 16.49 -17.93
CA THR A 157 -10.35 16.85 -16.75
C THR A 157 -11.34 17.12 -15.62
N CYS A 158 -11.06 16.67 -14.40
CA CYS A 158 -11.92 16.91 -13.23
C CYS A 158 -11.49 18.20 -12.52
N PRO A 159 -11.97 19.41 -12.94
CA PRO A 159 -11.71 20.65 -12.22
C PRO A 159 -12.41 20.62 -10.86
N GLY A 160 -11.78 21.17 -9.82
CA GLY A 160 -12.29 21.17 -8.45
C GLY A 160 -11.91 19.94 -7.60
N ALA A 161 -11.25 18.95 -8.20
CA ALA A 161 -10.75 17.75 -7.51
C ALA A 161 -9.48 17.97 -6.66
N LYS A 162 -8.97 19.20 -6.55
CA LYS A 162 -7.62 19.44 -5.99
C LYS A 162 -7.50 18.98 -4.53
N ASP A 163 -8.49 19.30 -3.72
CA ASP A 163 -8.48 18.98 -2.29
C ASP A 163 -8.69 17.47 -2.08
N GLU A 164 -9.61 16.86 -2.83
CA GLU A 164 -9.90 15.42 -2.77
C GLU A 164 -8.78 14.54 -3.35
N ARG A 165 -7.88 15.09 -4.18
CA ARG A 165 -6.70 14.35 -4.68
C ARG A 165 -5.67 14.11 -3.58
N GLN A 166 -5.69 14.92 -2.54
CA GLN A 166 -4.94 14.67 -1.32
C GLN A 166 -5.79 13.81 -0.40
N ILE A 167 -5.18 12.79 0.20
CA ILE A 167 -5.85 12.04 1.25
C ILE A 167 -5.96 12.95 2.48
N SER A 168 -7.19 13.20 2.95
CA SER A 168 -7.38 13.95 4.20
C SER A 168 -6.94 13.09 5.40
N ALA A 169 -6.60 13.73 6.51
CA ALA A 169 -6.22 13.02 7.74
C ALA A 169 -7.34 12.10 8.22
N GLU A 170 -8.59 12.52 8.03
CA GLU A 170 -9.78 11.77 8.42
C GLU A 170 -10.00 10.58 7.48
N ALA A 171 -9.90 10.76 6.16
CA ALA A 171 -10.04 9.66 5.22
C ALA A 171 -8.92 8.62 5.40
N ALA A 172 -7.70 9.05 5.76
CA ALA A 172 -6.58 8.17 6.07
C ALA A 172 -6.82 7.28 7.30
N GLN A 173 -7.75 7.64 8.19
CA GLN A 173 -8.13 6.82 9.33
C GLN A 173 -9.17 5.74 8.98
N PHE A 174 -9.68 5.72 7.74
CA PHE A 174 -10.72 4.79 7.29
C PHE A 174 -11.95 4.78 8.21
N PRO A 175 -12.64 5.93 8.36
CA PRO A 175 -13.87 5.99 9.15
C PRO A 175 -14.92 5.01 8.60
N PRO A 176 -15.89 4.60 9.44
CA PRO A 176 -16.98 3.71 9.01
C PRO A 176 -17.78 4.25 7.82
N ASP A 177 -17.79 5.57 7.63
CA ASP A 177 -18.40 6.23 6.48
C ASP A 177 -17.35 7.09 5.76
N LEU A 178 -16.95 6.65 4.57
CA LEU A 178 -16.04 7.37 3.68
C LEU A 178 -16.75 8.46 2.86
N LYS A 179 -18.06 8.64 3.08
CA LYS A 179 -18.84 9.77 2.57
C LYS A 179 -18.88 9.80 1.04
N PHE A 180 -18.94 8.60 0.45
CA PHE A 180 -19.14 8.40 -0.98
C PHE A 180 -20.62 8.54 -1.34
N LYS A 181 -20.88 9.21 -2.46
CA LYS A 181 -22.23 9.33 -3.01
C LYS A 181 -22.44 8.32 -4.13
N GLN A 182 -23.50 7.51 -4.03
CA GLN A 182 -23.91 6.65 -5.14
C GLN A 182 -24.35 7.51 -6.32
N THR A 183 -23.85 7.19 -7.50
CA THR A 183 -24.16 7.95 -8.72
C THR A 183 -24.43 7.01 -9.88
N ASP A 184 -25.71 6.79 -10.19
CA ASP A 184 -26.12 6.11 -11.42
C ASP A 184 -26.16 7.11 -12.59
N LEU A 185 -26.00 6.61 -13.81
CA LEU A 185 -26.19 7.40 -15.03
C LEU A 185 -27.52 7.04 -15.66
N HIS A 186 -28.38 8.04 -15.84
CA HIS A 186 -29.65 7.91 -16.53
C HIS A 186 -29.57 8.53 -17.93
N MET A 187 -30.32 7.96 -18.86
CA MET A 187 -30.46 8.43 -20.23
C MET A 187 -31.91 8.80 -20.50
N ALA A 188 -32.12 9.82 -21.33
CA ALA A 188 -33.41 10.10 -21.94
C ALA A 188 -33.26 10.46 -23.42
N ILE A 189 -34.20 9.99 -24.24
CA ILE A 189 -34.39 10.43 -25.61
C ILE A 189 -35.48 11.49 -25.59
N HIS A 190 -35.18 12.65 -26.16
CA HIS A 190 -36.09 13.78 -26.22
C HIS A 190 -36.51 14.07 -27.64
N ILE A 191 -37.74 14.57 -27.78
CA ILE A 191 -38.28 15.08 -29.04
C ILE A 191 -38.91 16.46 -28.80
N THR A 192 -38.85 17.33 -29.80
CA THR A 192 -39.64 18.55 -29.87
C THR A 192 -40.14 18.79 -31.28
N CYS A 193 -41.22 19.56 -31.40
CA CYS A 193 -41.65 20.16 -32.65
C CYS A 193 -41.48 21.68 -32.50
N ALA A 194 -40.47 22.24 -33.16
CA ALA A 194 -40.13 23.65 -33.05
C ALA A 194 -39.79 24.27 -34.41
N LYS A 195 -40.09 25.56 -34.53
CA LYS A 195 -39.58 26.40 -35.63
C LYS A 195 -38.06 26.43 -35.62
N GLY A 196 -37.45 26.80 -36.74
CA GLY A 196 -36.02 27.11 -36.81
C GLY A 196 -35.58 28.10 -35.72
N SER A 197 -36.45 29.07 -35.36
CA SER A 197 -36.25 30.06 -34.29
C SER A 197 -36.33 29.49 -32.86
N GLY A 198 -36.82 28.26 -32.67
CA GLY A 198 -37.05 27.65 -31.36
C GLY A 198 -38.48 27.80 -30.81
N ASP A 199 -39.32 28.58 -31.48
CA ASP A 199 -40.74 28.73 -31.09
C ASP A 199 -41.56 27.46 -31.35
N ALA A 200 -42.75 27.39 -30.76
CA ALA A 200 -43.70 26.31 -31.01
C ALA A 200 -44.00 26.17 -32.51
N SER A 201 -43.99 24.93 -33.00
CA SER A 201 -44.49 24.63 -34.34
C SER A 201 -46.02 24.75 -34.41
N ASP A 202 -46.48 25.22 -35.55
CA ASP A 202 -47.89 25.43 -35.91
C ASP A 202 -48.40 24.43 -36.97
N GLY A 203 -47.59 23.43 -37.33
CA GLY A 203 -47.97 22.34 -38.25
C GLY A 203 -46.78 21.74 -38.99
N ALA A 204 -47.03 20.89 -39.99
CA ALA A 204 -46.01 20.44 -40.93
C ALA A 204 -45.94 21.43 -42.11
N ILE A 205 -45.24 22.56 -41.90
CA ILE A 205 -45.05 23.62 -42.90
C ILE A 205 -43.57 24.05 -42.95
N VAL A 206 -43.18 24.82 -43.98
CA VAL A 206 -41.80 25.31 -44.15
C VAL A 206 -41.26 25.91 -42.84
N GLY A 207 -40.08 25.46 -42.41
CA GLY A 207 -39.38 26.00 -41.24
C GLY A 207 -39.73 25.35 -39.91
N ASN A 208 -40.73 24.46 -39.86
CA ASN A 208 -41.03 23.62 -38.69
C ASN A 208 -40.25 22.31 -38.73
N LYS A 209 -39.58 21.98 -37.63
CA LYS A 209 -38.71 20.81 -37.53
C LYS A 209 -39.11 19.92 -36.36
N ILE A 210 -39.05 18.61 -36.58
CA ILE A 210 -38.96 17.65 -35.49
C ILE A 210 -37.49 17.51 -35.12
N LYS A 211 -37.13 17.83 -33.88
CA LYS A 211 -35.75 17.74 -33.40
C LYS A 211 -35.63 16.68 -32.34
N THR A 212 -34.52 15.95 -32.34
CA THR A 212 -34.23 14.91 -31.35
C THR A 212 -32.90 15.13 -30.67
N LYS A 213 -32.83 14.80 -29.38
CA LYS A 213 -31.58 14.78 -28.61
C LYS A 213 -31.58 13.64 -27.61
N ALA A 214 -30.40 13.19 -27.23
CA ALA A 214 -30.20 12.35 -26.06
C ALA A 214 -29.62 13.20 -24.91
N SER A 215 -30.08 12.99 -23.69
CA SER A 215 -29.49 13.58 -22.49
C SER A 215 -29.07 12.50 -21.50
N PHE A 216 -27.95 12.73 -20.83
CA PHE A 216 -27.37 11.86 -19.83
C PHE A 216 -27.22 12.64 -18.53
N SER A 217 -27.76 12.11 -17.43
CA SER A 217 -27.82 12.81 -16.14
C SER A 217 -27.59 11.85 -14.98
N THR A 218 -27.03 12.36 -13.89
CA THR A 218 -26.91 11.64 -12.61
C THR A 218 -28.22 11.61 -11.81
N SER A 219 -29.25 12.31 -12.29
CA SER A 219 -30.60 12.30 -11.73
C SER A 219 -31.55 11.59 -12.67
N ALA A 220 -32.49 10.83 -12.11
CA ALA A 220 -33.53 10.17 -12.87
C ALA A 220 -34.33 11.18 -13.71
N ILE A 221 -34.53 10.85 -14.99
CA ILE A 221 -35.30 11.68 -15.92
C ILE A 221 -36.68 11.05 -16.05
N SER A 222 -37.74 11.84 -15.82
CA SER A 222 -39.11 11.37 -15.94
C SER A 222 -39.62 11.52 -17.37
N LYS A 223 -40.28 10.48 -17.89
CA LYS A 223 -40.98 10.53 -19.18
C LYS A 223 -42.09 11.58 -19.18
N ASN A 224 -42.28 12.28 -20.29
CA ASN A 224 -43.38 13.22 -20.51
C ASN A 224 -44.23 12.78 -21.72
N ASN A 225 -45.44 12.30 -21.44
CA ASN A 225 -46.38 11.82 -22.47
C ASN A 225 -47.30 12.93 -23.05
N GLY A 226 -47.11 14.19 -22.64
CA GLY A 226 -47.97 15.28 -23.11
C GLY A 226 -47.65 15.74 -24.53
N ALA A 227 -48.57 16.48 -25.16
CA ALA A 227 -48.39 17.05 -26.51
C ALA A 227 -47.11 17.90 -26.66
N LEU A 228 -46.49 17.94 -27.86
CA LEU A 228 -45.26 18.70 -28.14
C LEU A 228 -45.47 20.23 -28.24
N SER A 229 -46.41 20.78 -27.47
CA SER A 229 -46.71 22.21 -27.40
C SER A 229 -45.51 23.03 -26.89
N ASN A 230 -45.40 24.27 -27.35
CA ASN A 230 -44.45 25.30 -26.86
C ASN A 230 -42.99 25.15 -27.33
N GLY A 231 -42.68 24.25 -28.26
CA GLY A 231 -41.32 24.12 -28.84
C GLY A 231 -40.27 23.51 -27.91
N ALA A 232 -40.63 23.12 -26.68
CA ALA A 232 -39.72 22.54 -25.70
C ALA A 232 -39.49 21.03 -25.92
N PHE A 233 -38.26 20.59 -25.70
CA PHE A 233 -37.91 19.16 -25.69
C PHE A 233 -38.64 18.41 -24.57
N LYS A 234 -39.25 17.29 -24.95
CA LYS A 234 -39.91 16.36 -24.03
C LYS A 234 -39.22 15.01 -24.04
N PRO A 235 -38.89 14.44 -22.87
CA PRO A 235 -38.34 13.09 -22.76
C PRO A 235 -39.42 12.05 -23.09
N ILE A 236 -39.25 11.32 -24.19
CA ILE A 236 -40.20 10.30 -24.67
C ILE A 236 -39.79 8.87 -24.32
N ALA A 237 -38.51 8.65 -24.01
CA ALA A 237 -38.00 7.40 -23.48
C ALA A 237 -36.94 7.73 -22.43
N THR A 238 -36.93 6.98 -21.32
CA THR A 238 -36.05 7.21 -20.17
C THR A 238 -35.61 5.89 -19.57
N GLY A 239 -34.41 5.82 -19.02
CA GLY A 239 -33.92 4.63 -18.32
C GLY A 239 -32.59 4.85 -17.62
N THR A 240 -32.18 3.88 -16.79
CA THR A 240 -30.82 3.83 -16.24
C THR A 240 -29.91 3.21 -17.28
N LEU A 241 -28.84 3.93 -17.65
CA LEU A 241 -27.84 3.49 -18.62
C LEU A 241 -26.68 2.75 -17.93
N LEU A 242 -26.27 3.24 -16.76
CA LEU A 242 -25.19 2.66 -15.98
C LEU A 242 -25.55 2.71 -14.50
N THR A 243 -25.51 1.56 -13.84
CA THR A 243 -25.68 1.43 -12.39
C THR A 243 -24.32 1.29 -11.73
N GLN A 244 -24.11 1.96 -10.60
CA GLN A 244 -22.88 1.80 -9.83
C GLN A 244 -22.85 0.44 -9.12
N GLU A 245 -22.01 -0.48 -9.60
CA GLU A 245 -21.86 -1.80 -8.97
C GLU A 245 -21.13 -1.72 -7.61
N THR A 246 -20.07 -0.89 -7.54
CA THR A 246 -19.33 -0.65 -6.29
C THR A 246 -20.00 0.45 -5.49
N THR A 247 -21.03 0.08 -4.72
CA THR A 247 -21.85 1.00 -3.92
C THR A 247 -21.06 1.65 -2.76
N PRO A 248 -21.51 2.80 -2.22
CA PRO A 248 -20.95 3.36 -0.99
C PRO A 248 -20.94 2.37 0.18
N GLN A 249 -21.96 1.51 0.29
CA GLN A 249 -22.03 0.46 1.30
C GLN A 249 -20.87 -0.53 1.12
N THR A 250 -20.58 -0.95 -0.11
CA THR A 250 -19.43 -1.82 -0.42
C THR A 250 -18.10 -1.15 -0.09
N LEU A 251 -17.96 0.14 -0.43
CA LEU A 251 -16.75 0.93 -0.11
C LEU A 251 -16.54 1.06 1.40
N ASN A 252 -17.61 1.27 2.16
CA ASN A 252 -17.59 1.44 3.61
C ASN A 252 -17.45 0.12 4.39
N ALA A 253 -17.96 -0.99 3.85
CA ALA A 253 -17.94 -2.30 4.53
C ALA A 253 -16.50 -2.80 4.81
N GLY A 254 -15.53 -2.37 4.00
CA GLY A 254 -14.12 -2.73 4.15
C GLY A 254 -13.32 -1.84 5.10
N SER A 255 -13.84 -0.68 5.53
CA SER A 255 -13.03 0.35 6.20
C SER A 255 -12.25 -0.16 7.41
N LYS A 256 -12.90 -0.91 8.31
CA LYS A 256 -12.24 -1.46 9.50
C LYS A 256 -11.11 -2.44 9.15
N SER A 257 -11.37 -3.39 8.23
CA SER A 257 -10.36 -4.36 7.82
C SER A 257 -9.20 -3.73 7.07
N ILE A 258 -9.48 -2.68 6.29
CA ILE A 258 -8.44 -1.89 5.62
C ILE A 258 -7.59 -1.16 6.67
N GLN A 259 -8.22 -0.53 7.65
CA GLN A 259 -7.52 0.14 8.75
C GLN A 259 -6.58 -0.83 9.49
N GLU A 260 -7.10 -1.99 9.89
CA GLU A 260 -6.32 -3.04 10.56
C GLU A 260 -5.14 -3.52 9.71
N ALA A 261 -5.36 -3.71 8.40
CA ALA A 261 -4.30 -4.10 7.47
C ALA A 261 -3.24 -3.01 7.31
N VAL A 262 -3.64 -1.74 7.19
CA VAL A 262 -2.71 -0.59 7.16
C VAL A 262 -1.91 -0.51 8.47
N THR A 263 -2.56 -0.66 9.62
CA THR A 263 -1.86 -0.68 10.92
C THR A 263 -0.84 -1.81 11.01
N LYS A 264 -1.15 -3.01 10.50
CA LYS A 264 -0.15 -4.10 10.40
C LYS A 264 1.05 -3.72 9.55
N LEU A 265 0.82 -3.05 8.41
CA LEU A 265 1.92 -2.58 7.55
C LEU A 265 2.76 -1.50 8.23
N GLU A 266 2.15 -0.61 9.03
CA GLU A 266 2.85 0.43 9.79
C GLU A 266 3.69 -0.10 10.96
N GLN A 267 3.44 -1.35 11.40
CA GLN A 267 4.28 -2.02 12.38
C GLN A 267 5.61 -2.50 11.81
N ILE A 268 5.74 -2.58 10.48
CA ILE A 268 7.00 -2.92 9.80
C ILE A 268 7.91 -1.69 9.87
N LYS A 269 8.84 -1.72 10.82
CA LYS A 269 9.78 -0.63 11.10
C LYS A 269 11.18 -0.98 10.60
N PRO A 270 11.98 0.00 10.14
CA PRO A 270 13.36 -0.25 9.73
C PRO A 270 14.22 -0.79 10.89
N LEU A 271 15.08 -1.79 10.65
CA LEU A 271 16.06 -2.30 11.62
C LEU A 271 17.15 -1.28 12.02
N THR A 272 17.12 -0.07 11.46
CA THR A 272 17.89 1.07 11.95
C THR A 272 17.22 1.78 13.14
N ASP A 273 15.95 1.49 13.40
CA ASP A 273 15.23 1.95 14.60
C ASP A 273 15.72 1.16 15.82
N SER A 274 16.41 1.85 16.74
CA SER A 274 16.93 1.26 17.97
C SER A 274 15.84 0.64 18.85
N ASP A 275 14.61 1.15 18.79
CA ASP A 275 13.53 0.74 19.68
C ASP A 275 13.13 -0.72 19.44
N ILE A 276 13.35 -1.24 18.23
CA ILE A 276 13.17 -2.66 17.90
C ILE A 276 14.02 -3.55 18.80
N PHE A 277 15.19 -3.07 19.22
CA PHE A 277 16.15 -3.81 20.03
C PHE A 277 16.09 -3.43 21.51
N THR A 278 16.14 -2.13 21.81
CA THR A 278 16.27 -1.63 23.19
C THR A 278 15.00 -1.83 24.01
N ALA A 279 13.82 -1.79 23.39
CA ALA A 279 12.55 -2.09 24.05
C ALA A 279 12.25 -3.60 24.09
N ASN A 280 13.06 -4.43 23.44
CA ASN A 280 12.82 -5.86 23.36
C ASN A 280 13.18 -6.56 24.68
N THR A 281 12.19 -7.13 25.34
CA THR A 281 12.36 -7.85 26.61
C THR A 281 13.33 -9.04 26.50
N LYS A 282 13.50 -9.62 25.30
CA LYS A 282 14.47 -10.70 25.06
C LYS A 282 15.92 -10.22 25.11
N LEU A 283 16.20 -8.96 24.74
CA LEU A 283 17.54 -8.38 24.92
C LEU A 283 17.89 -8.29 26.40
N ARG A 284 16.94 -7.81 27.21
CA ARG A 284 17.09 -7.73 28.68
C ARG A 284 17.36 -9.11 29.28
N GLU A 285 16.58 -10.12 28.90
CA GLU A 285 16.73 -11.49 29.41
C GLU A 285 18.05 -12.14 28.95
N TYR A 286 18.51 -11.85 27.73
CA TYR A 286 19.81 -12.30 27.25
C TYR A 286 20.96 -11.68 28.06
N VAL A 287 20.93 -10.36 28.30
CA VAL A 287 21.94 -9.67 29.12
C VAL A 287 21.97 -10.26 30.53
N LYS A 288 20.81 -10.46 31.15
CA LYS A 288 20.70 -11.09 32.48
C LYS A 288 21.34 -12.47 32.54
N THR A 289 21.00 -13.35 31.60
CA THR A 289 21.40 -14.77 31.64
C THR A 289 22.79 -15.03 31.09
N GLN A 290 23.18 -14.38 29.99
CA GLN A 290 24.44 -14.68 29.29
C GLN A 290 25.59 -13.75 29.70
N ILE A 291 25.30 -12.52 30.12
CA ILE A 291 26.34 -11.56 30.53
C ILE A 291 26.53 -11.56 32.04
N TYR A 292 25.45 -11.54 32.81
CA TYR A 292 25.51 -11.54 34.28
C TYR A 292 25.39 -12.94 34.90
N ASN A 293 25.19 -13.99 34.10
CA ASN A 293 25.06 -15.38 34.54
C ASN A 293 23.99 -15.60 35.62
N LEU A 294 22.89 -14.85 35.52
CA LEU A 294 21.77 -14.93 36.45
C LEU A 294 20.70 -15.87 35.91
N GLN A 295 20.14 -16.71 36.77
CA GLN A 295 19.03 -17.58 36.39
C GLN A 295 17.76 -16.75 36.09
N PRO A 296 16.88 -17.21 35.18
CA PRO A 296 15.55 -16.65 35.04
C PRO A 296 14.83 -16.75 36.39
N ALA A 297 14.39 -15.62 36.94
CA ALA A 297 13.69 -15.56 38.22
C ALA A 297 12.53 -14.56 38.12
N ASP A 298 11.43 -14.86 38.83
CA ASP A 298 10.17 -14.11 38.78
C ASP A 298 10.28 -12.65 39.27
N LYS A 299 11.31 -12.33 40.06
CA LYS A 299 11.62 -10.96 40.50
C LYS A 299 13.13 -10.71 40.50
N GLU A 300 13.54 -9.69 39.75
CA GLU A 300 14.92 -9.19 39.76
C GLU A 300 15.19 -8.38 41.04
N GLN A 301 16.33 -8.64 41.70
CA GLN A 301 16.81 -7.75 42.75
C GLN A 301 17.08 -6.37 42.16
N GLN A 302 16.75 -5.31 42.92
CA GLN A 302 16.77 -3.94 42.40
C GLN A 302 18.16 -3.50 41.91
N ALA A 303 19.24 -3.93 42.56
CA ALA A 303 20.61 -3.66 42.13
C ALA A 303 20.94 -4.29 40.76
N VAL A 304 20.45 -5.50 40.50
CA VAL A 304 20.61 -6.20 39.21
C VAL A 304 19.79 -5.50 38.12
N ALA A 305 18.56 -5.09 38.44
CA ALA A 305 17.71 -4.35 37.52
C ALA A 305 18.37 -3.02 37.08
N THR A 306 19.02 -2.31 38.01
CA THR A 306 19.81 -1.11 37.70
C THR A 306 20.99 -1.43 36.80
N GLN A 307 21.78 -2.47 37.11
CA GLN A 307 22.93 -2.87 36.29
C GLN A 307 22.56 -3.23 34.85
N ILE A 308 21.47 -3.99 34.66
CA ILE A 308 20.99 -4.34 33.31
C ILE A 308 20.53 -3.08 32.55
N THR A 309 19.84 -2.17 33.25
CA THR A 309 19.35 -0.90 32.68
C THR A 309 20.50 0.02 32.26
N GLU A 310 21.64 -0.02 32.95
CA GLU A 310 22.86 0.69 32.57
C GLU A 310 23.67 -0.05 31.49
N HIS A 311 23.64 -1.38 31.49
CA HIS A 311 24.40 -2.22 30.56
C HIS A 311 23.95 -2.05 29.10
N ILE A 312 22.64 -2.03 28.87
CA ILE A 312 22.07 -1.95 27.52
C ILE A 312 22.53 -0.67 26.79
N PRO A 313 22.31 0.55 27.32
CA PRO A 313 22.78 1.77 26.64
C PRO A 313 24.30 1.88 26.55
N ALA A 314 25.07 1.33 27.50
CA ALA A 314 26.52 1.37 27.47
C ALA A 314 27.14 0.51 26.34
N ASN A 315 26.58 -0.69 26.10
CA ASN A 315 27.15 -1.66 25.18
C ASN A 315 26.45 -1.69 23.82
N TYR A 316 25.14 -1.47 23.80
CA TYR A 316 24.33 -1.44 22.59
C TYR A 316 24.04 -0.02 22.11
N GLY A 317 24.37 1.01 22.91
CA GLY A 317 24.17 2.41 22.57
C GLY A 317 22.84 2.99 23.08
N ALA A 318 22.88 4.26 23.49
CA ALA A 318 21.68 5.00 23.90
C ALA A 318 21.00 5.63 22.68
N GLY A 319 19.73 5.27 22.45
CA GLY A 319 18.92 5.75 21.33
C GLY A 319 19.47 5.32 19.95
N SER A 320 18.86 5.82 18.88
CA SER A 320 19.11 5.35 17.51
C SER A 320 20.53 5.65 17.01
N ALA A 321 21.07 6.84 17.36
CA ALA A 321 22.42 7.22 17.00
C ALA A 321 23.48 6.37 17.72
N GLY A 322 23.32 6.16 19.03
CA GLY A 322 24.23 5.32 19.81
C GLY A 322 24.20 3.86 19.34
N PHE A 323 23.01 3.34 19.02
CA PHE A 323 22.86 1.98 18.50
C PHE A 323 23.54 1.78 17.15
N THR A 324 23.34 2.73 16.24
CA THR A 324 24.02 2.74 14.94
C THR A 324 25.54 2.73 15.10
N ASP A 325 26.05 3.51 16.05
CA ASP A 325 27.50 3.61 16.26
C ASP A 325 28.10 2.36 16.91
N LYS A 326 27.40 1.75 17.87
CA LYS A 326 27.91 0.61 18.62
C LYS A 326 27.74 -0.72 17.90
N ILE A 327 26.63 -0.90 17.19
CA ILE A 327 26.31 -2.16 16.52
C ILE A 327 26.64 -2.05 15.04
N TRP A 328 25.98 -1.14 14.31
CA TRP A 328 26.06 -1.11 12.86
C TRP A 328 27.43 -0.67 12.34
N LYS A 329 28.07 0.35 12.92
CA LYS A 329 29.44 0.74 12.53
C LYS A 329 30.48 -0.31 12.91
N ALA A 330 30.35 -0.95 14.07
CA ALA A 330 31.25 -2.04 14.46
C ALA A 330 31.14 -3.22 13.49
N ALA A 331 29.92 -3.62 13.13
CA ALA A 331 29.68 -4.71 12.20
C ALA A 331 30.26 -4.44 10.79
N LYS A 332 30.19 -3.19 10.30
CA LYS A 332 30.69 -2.81 8.96
C LYS A 332 32.15 -3.17 8.72
N GLY A 333 32.98 -3.09 9.75
CA GLY A 333 34.43 -3.36 9.66
C GLY A 333 34.78 -4.84 9.63
N ILE A 334 33.82 -5.74 9.92
CA ILE A 334 34.08 -7.17 10.03
C ILE A 334 34.39 -7.75 8.63
N PRO A 335 35.54 -8.42 8.46
CA PRO A 335 35.87 -9.09 7.21
C PRO A 335 35.02 -10.36 7.06
N LEU A 336 34.31 -10.47 5.95
CA LEU A 336 33.61 -11.67 5.51
C LEU A 336 34.47 -12.42 4.49
N GLU A 337 34.42 -13.75 4.57
CA GLU A 337 34.90 -14.65 3.52
C GLU A 337 33.69 -15.35 2.90
N TYR A 338 33.59 -15.38 1.58
CA TYR A 338 32.50 -16.03 0.86
C TYR A 338 33.00 -16.71 -0.41
N LEU A 339 32.32 -17.78 -0.82
CA LEU A 339 32.67 -18.53 -2.02
C LEU A 339 32.09 -17.84 -3.25
N THR A 340 32.94 -17.63 -4.25
CA THR A 340 32.52 -17.30 -5.62
C THR A 340 32.76 -18.50 -6.52
N ALA A 341 32.29 -18.44 -7.77
CA ALA A 341 32.52 -19.51 -8.75
C ALA A 341 34.00 -19.84 -9.01
N ARG A 342 34.94 -18.97 -8.62
CA ARG A 342 36.37 -19.12 -8.91
C ARG A 342 37.27 -19.21 -7.68
N GLN A 343 36.89 -18.58 -6.57
CA GLN A 343 37.75 -18.46 -5.38
C GLN A 343 36.95 -18.06 -4.13
N ILE A 344 37.57 -18.19 -2.96
CA ILE A 344 37.11 -17.51 -1.74
C ILE A 344 37.53 -16.04 -1.85
N GLU A 345 36.55 -15.14 -1.81
CA GLU A 345 36.80 -13.71 -1.69
C GLU A 345 36.74 -13.28 -0.23
N ARG A 346 37.53 -12.27 0.12
CA ARG A 346 37.53 -11.65 1.46
C ARG A 346 37.29 -10.15 1.33
N LYS A 347 36.16 -9.67 1.82
CA LYS A 347 35.79 -8.24 1.81
C LYS A 347 35.17 -7.84 3.13
N LYS A 348 35.18 -6.54 3.44
CA LYS A 348 34.46 -6.02 4.62
C LYS A 348 32.96 -6.13 4.39
N LEU A 349 32.20 -6.34 5.47
CA LEU A 349 30.73 -6.40 5.45
C LEU A 349 30.10 -5.20 4.72
N GLU A 350 30.66 -4.00 4.89
CA GLU A 350 30.15 -2.79 4.23
C GLU A 350 30.18 -2.84 2.70
N ILE A 351 31.08 -3.65 2.13
CA ILE A 351 31.28 -3.81 0.68
C ILE A 351 30.37 -4.91 0.11
N VAL A 352 30.04 -5.92 0.92
CA VAL A 352 29.23 -7.06 0.47
C VAL A 352 27.75 -6.66 0.51
N THR A 353 27.15 -6.49 -0.67
CA THR A 353 25.74 -6.09 -0.82
C THR A 353 24.85 -7.20 -1.36
N ASP A 354 25.42 -8.14 -2.10
CA ASP A 354 24.72 -9.25 -2.71
C ASP A 354 24.24 -10.26 -1.65
N ILE A 355 23.00 -10.73 -1.78
CA ILE A 355 22.37 -11.63 -0.81
C ILE A 355 22.98 -13.03 -0.86
N ASP A 356 23.33 -13.53 -2.05
CA ASP A 356 23.91 -14.86 -2.21
C ASP A 356 25.33 -14.90 -1.64
N ASP A 357 26.11 -13.83 -1.85
CA ASP A 357 27.43 -13.67 -1.23
C ASP A 357 27.34 -13.67 0.31
N LEU A 358 26.37 -12.94 0.88
CA LEU A 358 26.13 -12.91 2.33
C LEU A 358 25.69 -14.27 2.87
N ALA A 359 24.78 -14.96 2.19
CA ALA A 359 24.32 -16.30 2.58
C ALA A 359 25.47 -17.32 2.54
N THR A 360 26.31 -17.24 1.51
CA THR A 360 27.49 -18.09 1.36
C THR A 360 28.54 -17.79 2.42
N ALA A 361 28.69 -16.52 2.84
CA ALA A 361 29.54 -16.15 3.97
C ALA A 361 29.09 -16.81 5.28
N VAL A 362 27.77 -16.80 5.56
CA VAL A 362 27.19 -17.48 6.73
C VAL A 362 27.45 -18.99 6.65
N ALA A 363 27.20 -19.62 5.51
CA ALA A 363 27.44 -21.06 5.33
C ALA A 363 28.91 -21.43 5.57
N LEU A 364 29.84 -20.64 5.03
CA LEU A 364 31.28 -20.87 5.22
C LEU A 364 31.67 -20.69 6.70
N ALA A 365 31.14 -19.67 7.38
CA ALA A 365 31.41 -19.44 8.80
C ALA A 365 30.96 -20.64 9.67
N LEU A 366 29.74 -21.13 9.45
CA LEU A 366 29.19 -22.28 10.17
C LEU A 366 30.00 -23.57 9.92
N SER A 367 30.48 -23.80 8.69
CA SER A 367 31.30 -24.97 8.36
C SER A 367 32.68 -24.98 9.05
N LYS A 368 33.24 -23.81 9.38
CA LYS A 368 34.55 -23.70 10.03
C LYS A 368 34.50 -24.08 11.52
N GLU A 369 33.35 -23.91 12.19
CA GLU A 369 33.16 -24.38 13.57
C GLU A 369 33.22 -25.90 13.70
N GLU A 370 32.93 -26.66 12.64
CA GLU A 370 33.05 -28.13 12.62
C GLU A 370 34.50 -28.62 12.42
N THR A 371 35.45 -27.75 12.02
CA THR A 371 36.86 -28.13 11.84
C THR A 371 37.70 -28.03 13.12
N LYS A 372 37.26 -28.67 14.21
CA LYS A 372 38.24 -29.40 15.02
C LYS A 372 38.59 -30.66 14.23
N PRO A 373 39.84 -31.13 14.19
CA PRO A 373 40.16 -32.35 13.45
C PRO A 373 39.48 -33.54 14.15
N GLU A 374 38.24 -33.81 13.76
CA GLU A 374 37.66 -35.11 13.95
C GLU A 374 38.50 -36.07 13.12
N LYS A 375 39.05 -37.08 13.80
CA LYS A 375 39.59 -38.25 13.12
C LYS A 375 38.55 -38.69 12.08
N PRO A 376 38.96 -38.97 10.83
CA PRO A 376 38.02 -39.27 9.77
C PRO A 376 37.22 -40.51 10.17
N CYS A 377 35.98 -40.28 10.62
CA CYS A 377 34.95 -41.28 10.56
C CYS A 377 34.15 -40.95 9.31
N GLU A 378 34.04 -41.96 8.46
CA GLU A 378 33.42 -41.91 7.16
C GLU A 378 32.01 -41.29 7.23
N THR A 379 31.73 -40.53 6.18
CA THR A 379 30.43 -39.97 5.79
C THR A 379 29.23 -40.87 6.13
N GLU A 380 28.58 -40.63 7.26
CA GLU A 380 27.17 -41.00 7.42
C GLU A 380 26.30 -39.83 6.94
N THR A 381 25.66 -40.08 5.80
CA THR A 381 24.68 -39.20 5.18
C THR A 381 23.48 -39.01 6.12
N ILE A 382 23.07 -37.75 6.32
CA ILE A 382 21.90 -37.33 7.13
C ILE A 382 20.56 -37.91 6.61
N ALA A 383 20.57 -38.69 5.53
CA ALA A 383 19.41 -39.39 4.98
C ALA A 383 19.42 -40.89 5.32
N LYS A 384 19.26 -41.26 6.59
CA LYS A 384 18.58 -42.49 7.06
C LYS A 384 18.69 -42.63 8.59
N LYS A 385 17.68 -42.17 9.32
CA LYS A 385 17.34 -42.76 10.63
C LYS A 385 16.01 -43.49 10.50
N HIS A 386 16.12 -44.79 10.28
CA HIS A 386 15.22 -45.89 10.63
C HIS A 386 15.93 -47.11 10.04
N LYS A 387 16.47 -48.05 10.80
CA LYS A 387 15.95 -48.72 11.98
C LYS A 387 17.07 -49.59 12.57
N ASP A 388 17.07 -49.70 13.89
CA ASP A 388 17.56 -50.82 14.69
C ASP A 388 19.09 -51.00 14.94
N ASP A 389 19.37 -51.19 16.24
CA ASP A 389 20.49 -51.89 16.87
C ASP A 389 21.82 -51.18 17.13
N CYS A 390 21.78 -50.21 18.06
CA CYS A 390 22.80 -50.13 19.11
C CYS A 390 22.57 -51.23 20.15
N SER A 391 23.17 -52.40 19.98
CA SER A 391 23.22 -53.42 21.03
C SER A 391 24.64 -53.61 21.57
N THR A 392 24.73 -53.31 22.88
CA THR A 392 25.60 -53.93 23.90
C THR A 392 27.10 -53.63 23.95
N ILE A 393 27.41 -52.77 24.92
CA ILE A 393 28.61 -52.79 25.77
C ILE A 393 28.77 -54.17 26.43
N THR A 394 29.95 -54.78 26.32
CA THR A 394 30.57 -55.49 27.45
C THR A 394 32.08 -55.37 27.34
N GLY A 395 32.69 -54.71 28.34
CA GLY A 395 34.13 -54.65 28.50
C GLY A 395 34.72 -55.99 28.96
N LYS A 396 36.02 -56.13 28.75
CA LYS A 396 36.89 -56.95 29.60
C LYS A 396 38.24 -56.27 29.72
N THR A 397 38.57 -55.88 30.96
CA THR A 397 39.92 -55.74 31.46
C THR A 397 40.30 -57.09 32.07
N GLN A 398 41.26 -57.80 31.48
CA GLN A 398 42.38 -58.44 32.16
C GLN A 398 43.40 -58.90 31.12
#